data_AF-A0A660U1D8-F1
#
_entry.id   AF-A0A660U1D8-F1
#
_cell.length_a   1.000
_cell.length_b   1.000
_cell.length_c   1.000
_cell.angle_alpha   90.00
_cell.angle_beta   90.00
_cell.angle_gamma   90.00
#
_symmetry.space_group_name_H-M   'P 1'
#
loop_
_entity.id
_entity.type
_entity.pdbx_description
1 polymer ?
#
loop_
_entity_poly.entity_id
_entity_poly.type
_entity_poly.pdbx_seq_one_letter_code
_entity_poly.pdbx_strand_id
1 'polypeptide(L)'
;MMKSRNTKANNLEAVRKWALKQFSLGDSSIHGPDHWERVYENGVMLAGKTPGADVRVVKLFSLLHDCRRENNHYDPDHGRRAAEELEQINGSLLHLSDIQLELLVQACSGHADGITSSNPTIGCCWDADRLELPRAGIKPRAQFLSTAAARNLI
;
A
#
# COMPACT_ATOMS: atom_id res chain seq x y z
N MET A 1 -25.53 -21.65 -18.58
CA MET A 1 -24.11 -21.92 -18.27
C MET A 1 -23.39 -20.58 -18.14
N MET A 2 -23.49 -19.93 -16.97
CA MET A 2 -22.90 -18.59 -16.74
C MET A 2 -21.44 -18.74 -16.33
N LYS A 3 -20.57 -18.02 -17.03
CA LYS A 3 -19.13 -17.98 -16.79
C LYS A 3 -18.87 -17.35 -15.41
N SER A 4 -18.45 -18.18 -14.45
CA SER A 4 -17.77 -17.73 -13.23
C SER A 4 -16.41 -17.15 -13.62
N ARG A 5 -16.38 -15.85 -13.92
CA ARG A 5 -15.15 -15.06 -14.04
C ARG A 5 -15.46 -13.64 -13.56
N ASN A 6 -15.46 -13.39 -12.24
CA ASN A 6 -14.98 -12.10 -11.69
C ASN A 6 -14.85 -11.97 -10.16
N THR A 7 -14.76 -13.04 -9.36
CA THR A 7 -14.76 -12.88 -7.89
C THR A 7 -13.53 -12.15 -7.33
N LYS A 8 -12.39 -12.12 -8.03
CA LYS A 8 -11.15 -11.45 -7.57
C LYS A 8 -11.04 -9.98 -7.96
N ALA A 9 -11.50 -9.58 -9.15
CA ALA A 9 -11.47 -8.16 -9.55
C ALA A 9 -12.51 -7.33 -8.79
N ASN A 10 -13.59 -7.97 -8.34
CA ASN A 10 -14.64 -7.32 -7.56
C ASN A 10 -14.18 -6.84 -6.17
N ASN A 11 -13.08 -7.35 -5.62
CA ASN A 11 -12.63 -6.95 -4.28
C ASN A 11 -11.78 -5.66 -4.30
N LEU A 12 -10.76 -5.55 -5.17
CA LEU A 12 -9.89 -4.36 -5.20
C LEU A 12 -10.65 -3.09 -5.59
N GLU A 13 -11.62 -3.18 -6.50
CA GLU A 13 -12.47 -2.03 -6.84
C GLU A 13 -13.37 -1.60 -5.67
N ALA A 14 -13.89 -2.56 -4.89
CA ALA A 14 -14.66 -2.27 -3.69
C ALA A 14 -13.78 -1.63 -2.61
N VAL A 15 -12.55 -2.12 -2.43
CA VAL A 15 -11.54 -1.54 -1.53
C VAL A 15 -11.18 -0.13 -1.95
N ARG A 16 -10.92 0.11 -3.24
CA ARG A 16 -10.63 1.45 -3.78
C ARG A 16 -11.79 2.41 -3.51
N LYS A 17 -13.03 2.00 -3.77
CA LYS A 17 -14.23 2.79 -3.45
C LYS A 17 -14.37 3.08 -1.95
N TRP A 18 -14.04 2.13 -1.10
CA TRP A 18 -14.03 2.34 0.35
C TRP A 18 -12.94 3.35 0.75
N ALA A 19 -11.71 3.19 0.25
CA ALA A 19 -10.59 4.08 0.53
C ALA A 19 -10.85 5.51 0.09
N LEU A 20 -11.42 5.71 -1.11
CA LEU A 20 -11.85 7.02 -1.60
C LEU A 20 -12.84 7.73 -0.67
N LYS A 21 -13.74 6.98 -0.02
CA LYS A 21 -14.68 7.56 0.95
C LYS A 21 -14.00 7.98 2.25
N GLN A 22 -12.86 7.38 2.59
CA GLN A 22 -12.08 7.75 3.78
C GLN A 22 -11.15 8.94 3.52
N PHE A 23 -10.77 9.16 2.27
CA PHE A 23 -9.78 10.15 1.89
C PHE A 23 -10.41 11.53 1.68
N SER A 24 -10.08 12.47 2.56
CA SER A 24 -10.71 13.80 2.61
C SER A 24 -10.01 14.87 1.76
N LEU A 25 -8.83 14.59 1.21
CA LEU A 25 -7.98 15.59 0.56
C LEU A 25 -8.30 15.82 -0.93
N GLY A 26 -9.25 15.05 -1.47
CA GLY A 26 -9.70 15.15 -2.86
C GLY A 26 -8.76 14.48 -3.87
N ASP A 27 -9.29 14.19 -5.06
CA ASP A 27 -8.61 13.37 -6.06
C ASP A 27 -7.34 13.99 -6.64
N SER A 28 -7.20 15.33 -6.55
CA SER A 28 -6.01 16.06 -7.02
C SER A 28 -4.88 16.16 -5.98
N SER A 29 -5.06 15.57 -4.80
CA SER A 29 -3.99 15.50 -3.79
C SER A 29 -2.79 14.72 -4.34
N ILE A 30 -1.58 15.17 -4.00
CA ILE A 30 -0.33 14.44 -4.29
C ILE A 30 -0.24 13.09 -3.56
N HIS A 31 -1.13 12.84 -2.59
CA HIS A 31 -1.26 11.58 -1.85
C HIS A 31 -2.55 10.83 -2.23
N GLY A 32 -3.23 11.29 -3.28
CA GLY A 32 -4.51 10.77 -3.73
C GLY A 32 -4.40 9.56 -4.67
N PRO A 33 -5.48 9.25 -5.41
CA PRO A 33 -5.59 8.01 -6.15
C PRO A 33 -4.54 7.80 -7.25
N ASP A 34 -4.02 8.87 -7.85
CA ASP A 34 -2.93 8.78 -8.83
C ASP A 34 -1.62 8.29 -8.20
N HIS A 35 -1.34 8.68 -6.95
CA HIS A 35 -0.22 8.14 -6.18
C HIS A 35 -0.46 6.67 -5.85
N TRP A 36 -1.67 6.31 -5.39
CA TRP A 36 -2.01 4.91 -5.05
C TRP A 36 -1.86 3.96 -6.24
N GLU A 37 -2.21 4.40 -7.45
CA GLU A 37 -2.03 3.61 -8.68
C GLU A 37 -0.55 3.37 -8.98
N ARG A 38 0.29 4.40 -8.87
CA ARG A 38 1.75 4.24 -9.08
C ARG A 38 2.39 3.35 -8.01
N VAL A 39 1.96 3.46 -6.75
CA VAL A 39 2.36 2.52 -5.68
C VAL A 39 1.89 1.10 -5.99
N TYR A 40 0.69 0.93 -6.54
CA TYR A 40 0.18 -0.38 -6.95
C TYR A 40 1.06 -1.00 -8.05
N GLU A 41 1.37 -0.24 -9.10
CA GLU A 41 2.22 -0.68 -10.21
C GLU A 41 3.62 -1.06 -9.73
N ASN A 42 4.25 -0.18 -8.94
CA ASN A 42 5.56 -0.44 -8.34
C ASN A 42 5.53 -1.68 -7.45
N GLY A 43 4.54 -1.78 -6.57
CA GLY A 43 4.39 -2.89 -5.63
C GLY A 43 4.21 -4.24 -6.32
N VAL A 44 3.35 -4.32 -7.34
CA VAL A 44 3.14 -5.55 -8.11
C VAL A 44 4.42 -5.98 -8.83
N MET A 45 5.15 -5.03 -9.42
CA MET A 45 6.42 -5.30 -10.08
C MET A 45 7.48 -5.81 -9.09
N LEU A 46 7.61 -5.15 -7.94
CA LEU A 46 8.57 -5.53 -6.90
C LEU A 46 8.26 -6.91 -6.31
N ALA A 47 6.97 -7.19 -6.02
CA ALA A 47 6.54 -8.49 -5.51
C ALA A 47 6.85 -9.62 -6.50
N GLY A 48 6.69 -9.38 -7.80
CA GLY A 48 7.06 -10.35 -8.85
C GLY A 48 8.56 -10.66 -8.92
N LYS A 49 9.41 -9.79 -8.38
CA LYS A 49 10.88 -9.95 -8.33
C LYS A 49 11.41 -10.31 -6.95
N THR A 50 10.56 -10.44 -5.94
CA THR A 50 10.95 -10.64 -4.54
C THR A 50 10.36 -11.95 -4.03
N PRO A 51 11.17 -13.04 -3.96
CA PRO A 51 10.69 -14.33 -3.47
C PRO A 51 10.04 -14.23 -2.08
N GLY A 52 8.88 -14.85 -1.92
CA GLY A 52 8.13 -14.87 -0.67
C GLY A 52 7.24 -13.64 -0.43
N ALA A 53 7.23 -12.63 -1.31
CA ALA A 53 6.33 -11.49 -1.19
C ALA A 53 4.87 -11.88 -1.50
N ASP A 54 3.95 -11.50 -0.61
CA ASP A 54 2.51 -11.68 -0.82
C ASP A 54 1.94 -10.52 -1.65
N VAL A 55 1.78 -10.75 -2.95
CA VAL A 55 1.24 -9.75 -3.87
C VAL A 55 -0.17 -9.28 -3.50
N ARG A 56 -0.98 -10.08 -2.80
CA ARG A 56 -2.33 -9.65 -2.40
C ARG A 56 -2.25 -8.55 -1.35
N VAL A 57 -1.38 -8.71 -0.35
CA VAL A 57 -1.15 -7.69 0.68
C VAL A 57 -0.59 -6.42 0.07
N VAL A 58 0.39 -6.54 -0.84
CA VAL A 58 1.00 -5.38 -1.53
C VAL A 58 -0.05 -4.55 -2.29
N LYS A 59 -0.98 -5.21 -2.99
CA LYS A 59 -2.06 -4.55 -3.73
C LYS A 59 -3.09 -3.86 -2.83
N LEU A 60 -3.33 -4.38 -1.62
CA LEU A 60 -4.23 -3.74 -0.67
C LEU A 60 -3.55 -2.56 0.02
N PHE A 61 -2.28 -2.71 0.38
CA PHE A 61 -1.46 -1.64 0.94
C PHE A 61 -1.47 -0.40 0.03
N SER A 62 -1.26 -0.57 -1.28
CA SER A 62 -1.21 0.55 -2.22
C SER A 62 -2.49 1.39 -2.22
N LEU A 63 -3.65 0.79 -1.96
CA LEU A 63 -4.94 1.48 -1.91
C LEU A 63 -5.26 2.10 -0.54
N LEU A 64 -4.62 1.61 0.54
CA LEU A 64 -5.07 1.87 1.92
C LEU A 64 -4.08 2.69 2.75
N HIS A 65 -2.77 2.64 2.46
CA HIS A 65 -1.74 3.25 3.31
C HIS A 65 -1.94 4.75 3.59
N ASP A 66 -2.42 5.49 2.59
CA ASP A 66 -2.62 6.95 2.64
C ASP A 66 -4.10 7.36 2.79
N CYS A 67 -5.04 6.42 2.83
CA CYS A 67 -6.48 6.73 2.76
C CYS A 67 -7.02 7.47 4.00
N ARG A 68 -6.22 7.56 5.08
CA ARG A 68 -6.54 8.26 6.34
C ARG A 68 -5.64 9.47 6.60
N ARG A 69 -5.08 10.07 5.55
CA ARG A 69 -4.43 11.37 5.67
C ARG A 69 -5.42 12.47 6.04
N GLU A 70 -4.99 13.36 6.93
CA GLU A 70 -5.75 14.54 7.34
C GLU A 70 -5.24 15.81 6.66
N ASN A 71 -4.02 15.79 6.12
CA ASN A 71 -3.45 16.91 5.38
C ASN A 71 -2.40 16.48 4.33
N ASN A 72 -2.05 17.41 3.43
CA ASN A 72 -1.03 17.21 2.38
C ASN A 72 0.41 17.41 2.87
N HIS A 73 0.61 17.83 4.11
CA HIS A 73 1.90 18.20 4.68
C HIS A 73 2.43 17.08 5.60
N TYR A 74 2.89 17.46 6.78
CA TYR A 74 3.37 16.55 7.80
C TYR A 74 2.18 15.92 8.53
N ASP A 75 2.05 14.62 8.36
CA ASP A 75 1.00 13.81 8.97
C ASP A 75 1.63 12.45 9.31
N PRO A 76 2.32 12.30 10.44
CA PRO A 76 3.09 11.07 10.72
C PRO A 76 2.21 9.87 11.08
N ASP A 77 0.94 10.08 11.42
CA ASP A 77 0.06 9.05 11.96
C ASP A 77 -0.97 8.52 10.95
N HIS A 78 -0.98 9.02 9.71
CA HIS A 78 -1.89 8.54 8.65
C HIS A 78 -1.85 7.03 8.46
N GLY A 79 -0.67 6.42 8.45
CA GLY A 79 -0.50 4.98 8.33
C GLY A 79 -1.08 4.22 9.52
N ARG A 80 -0.95 4.75 10.75
CA ARG A 80 -1.52 4.16 11.96
C ARG A 80 -3.05 4.24 11.94
N ARG A 81 -3.61 5.41 11.57
CA ARG A 81 -5.06 5.58 11.39
C ARG A 81 -5.63 4.67 10.30
N ALA A 82 -4.89 4.44 9.22
CA ALA A 82 -5.28 3.48 8.19
C ALA A 82 -5.29 2.05 8.75
N ALA A 83 -4.29 1.69 9.56
CA ALA A 83 -4.17 0.35 10.16
C ALA A 83 -5.30 0.02 11.14
N GLU A 84 -5.76 0.98 11.94
CA GLU A 84 -6.85 0.83 12.92
C GLU A 84 -8.20 0.39 12.30
N GLU A 85 -8.42 0.69 11.02
CA GLU A 85 -9.65 0.34 10.30
C GLU A 85 -9.60 -1.09 9.72
N LEU A 86 -8.41 -1.66 9.53
CA LEU A 86 -8.22 -2.87 8.72
C LEU A 86 -8.89 -4.10 9.33
N GLU A 87 -8.83 -4.27 10.66
CA GLU A 87 -9.49 -5.37 11.35
C GLU A 87 -11.02 -5.31 11.16
N GLN A 88 -11.58 -4.11 11.25
CA GLN A 88 -13.03 -3.88 11.17
C GLN A 88 -13.58 -4.22 9.78
N ILE A 89 -12.81 -3.91 8.74
CA ILE A 89 -13.21 -4.18 7.35
C ILE A 89 -12.73 -5.53 6.82
N ASN A 90 -11.91 -6.29 7.58
CA ASN A 90 -11.37 -7.55 7.07
C ASN A 90 -12.47 -8.58 6.78
N GLY A 91 -13.40 -8.78 7.70
CA GLY A 91 -14.45 -9.79 7.56
C GLY A 91 -15.48 -9.50 6.45
N SER A 92 -15.66 -8.24 6.08
CA SER A 92 -16.68 -7.79 5.13
C SER A 92 -16.14 -7.36 3.77
N LEU A 93 -14.87 -6.95 3.70
CA LEU A 93 -14.26 -6.37 2.51
C LEU A 93 -12.96 -7.09 2.14
N LEU A 94 -11.96 -7.17 3.02
CA LEU A 94 -10.63 -7.62 2.62
C LEU A 94 -10.50 -9.14 2.48
N HIS A 95 -11.15 -9.89 3.39
CA HIS A 95 -11.12 -11.35 3.51
C HIS A 95 -9.69 -11.93 3.49
N LEU A 96 -8.81 -11.35 4.31
CA LEU A 96 -7.44 -11.79 4.53
C LEU A 96 -7.38 -12.88 5.61
N SER A 97 -6.39 -13.77 5.51
CA SER A 97 -6.00 -14.59 6.66
C SER A 97 -5.37 -13.72 7.75
N ASP A 98 -5.30 -14.23 8.98
CA ASP A 98 -4.71 -13.51 10.12
C ASP A 98 -3.28 -13.02 9.81
N ILE A 99 -2.46 -13.88 9.20
CA ILE A 99 -1.09 -13.53 8.79
C ILE A 99 -1.08 -12.41 7.74
N GLN A 100 -1.97 -12.47 6.75
CA GLN A 100 -2.05 -11.43 5.72
C GLN A 100 -2.52 -10.09 6.30
N LEU A 101 -3.47 -10.14 7.23
CA LEU A 101 -3.97 -8.97 7.94
C LEU A 101 -2.88 -8.33 8.80
N GLU A 102 -2.14 -9.13 9.57
CA GLU A 102 -1.00 -8.67 10.38
C GLU A 102 0.06 -7.97 9.50
N LEU A 103 0.42 -8.57 8.36
CA LEU A 103 1.35 -7.96 7.41
C LEU A 103 0.83 -6.64 6.84
N LEU A 104 -0.47 -6.55 6.52
CA LEU A 104 -1.07 -5.33 5.99
C LEU A 104 -1.11 -4.22 7.06
N VAL A 105 -1.50 -4.57 8.29
CA VAL A 105 -1.50 -3.66 9.45
C VAL A 105 -0.10 -3.09 9.67
N GLN A 106 0.91 -3.95 9.74
CA GLN A 106 2.30 -3.52 9.94
C GLN A 106 2.83 -2.70 8.76
N ALA A 107 2.48 -3.09 7.53
CA ALA A 107 2.88 -2.34 6.34
C ALA A 107 2.31 -0.92 6.35
N CYS A 108 1.00 -0.77 6.58
CA CYS A 108 0.34 0.54 6.67
C CYS A 108 0.89 1.37 7.84
N SER A 109 0.99 0.81 9.04
CA SER A 109 1.39 1.57 10.24
C SER A 109 2.81 2.12 10.17
N GLY A 110 3.75 1.38 9.55
CA GLY A 110 5.19 1.69 9.60
C GLY A 110 5.80 2.31 8.34
N HIS A 111 5.04 2.48 7.25
CA HIS A 111 5.63 2.86 5.96
C HIS A 111 6.35 4.23 5.99
N ALA A 112 5.81 5.16 6.78
CA ALA A 112 6.34 6.53 6.94
C ALA A 112 7.46 6.66 8.00
N ASP A 113 7.79 5.61 8.75
CA ASP A 113 8.76 5.68 9.86
C ASP A 113 10.24 5.72 9.40
N GLY A 114 10.50 5.63 8.09
CA GLY A 114 11.85 5.73 7.51
C GLY A 114 12.76 4.51 7.75
N ILE A 115 12.20 3.39 8.23
CA ILE A 115 12.90 2.13 8.49
C ILE A 115 12.78 1.13 7.33
N THR A 116 13.64 0.12 7.25
CA THR A 116 13.53 -0.99 6.28
C THR A 116 13.02 -2.27 6.94
N SER A 117 12.55 -3.22 6.12
CA SER A 117 12.04 -4.51 6.60
C SER A 117 12.75 -5.68 5.91
N SER A 118 13.04 -6.74 6.67
CA SER A 118 13.49 -8.02 6.13
C SER A 118 12.33 -8.91 5.67
N ASN A 119 11.09 -8.58 6.02
CA ASN A 119 9.91 -9.28 5.52
C ASN A 119 9.68 -8.86 4.05
N PRO A 120 9.65 -9.80 3.09
CA PRO A 120 9.58 -9.47 1.67
C PRO A 120 8.29 -8.72 1.29
N THR A 121 7.15 -9.04 1.91
CA THR A 121 5.87 -8.37 1.66
C THR A 121 5.91 -6.92 2.12
N ILE A 122 6.29 -6.68 3.37
CA ILE A 122 6.38 -5.34 3.96
C ILE A 122 7.44 -4.51 3.22
N GLY A 123 8.58 -5.12 2.88
CA GLY A 123 9.62 -4.50 2.09
C GLY A 123 9.10 -4.02 0.74
N CYS A 124 8.34 -4.85 0.00
CA CYS A 124 7.72 -4.43 -1.26
C CYS A 124 6.72 -3.29 -1.07
N CYS A 125 5.89 -3.31 -0.03
CA CYS A 125 4.95 -2.23 0.28
C CYS A 125 5.68 -0.89 0.47
N TRP A 126 6.65 -0.86 1.39
CA TRP A 126 7.36 0.37 1.72
C TRP A 126 8.21 0.89 0.57
N ASP A 127 8.87 -0.01 -0.16
CA ASP A 127 9.67 0.38 -1.31
C ASP A 127 8.80 0.97 -2.43
N ALA A 128 7.60 0.41 -2.66
CA ALA A 128 6.68 0.91 -3.68
C ALA A 128 6.23 2.36 -3.42
N ASP A 129 5.93 2.70 -2.15
CA ASP A 129 5.61 4.07 -1.75
C ASP A 129 6.84 4.99 -1.82
N ARG A 130 8.00 4.50 -1.37
CA ARG A 130 9.25 5.29 -1.37
C ARG A 130 9.75 5.61 -2.77
N LEU A 131 9.51 4.74 -3.76
CA LEU A 131 9.85 5.02 -5.15
C LEU A 131 9.04 6.18 -5.73
N GLU A 132 7.86 6.47 -5.19
CA GLU A 132 7.00 7.59 -5.59
C GLU A 132 7.31 8.90 -4.87
N LEU A 133 8.28 8.94 -3.94
CA LEU A 133 8.70 10.16 -3.24
C LEU A 133 9.13 11.33 -4.16
N PRO A 134 9.65 11.14 -5.40
CA PRO A 134 9.93 12.24 -6.32
C PRO A 134 8.72 13.15 -6.59
N ARG A 135 7.48 12.63 -6.50
CA ARG A 135 6.25 13.42 -6.62
C ARG A 135 6.18 14.56 -5.60
N ALA A 136 6.82 14.37 -4.45
CA ALA A 136 6.90 15.31 -3.34
C ALA A 136 8.26 16.02 -3.27
N GLY A 137 9.09 15.93 -4.32
CA GLY A 137 10.42 16.55 -4.38
C GLY A 137 11.50 15.83 -3.56
N ILE A 138 11.23 14.59 -3.13
CA ILE A 138 12.17 13.81 -2.30
C ILE A 138 12.82 12.73 -3.16
N LYS A 139 14.16 12.74 -3.26
CA LYS A 139 14.90 11.70 -3.99
C LYS A 139 15.00 10.41 -3.16
N PRO A 140 14.54 9.24 -3.65
CA PRO A 140 14.72 7.95 -2.99
C PRO A 140 16.20 7.64 -2.78
N ARG A 141 16.53 6.94 -1.68
CA ARG A 141 17.91 6.51 -1.38
C ARG A 141 17.93 5.03 -1.08
N ALA A 142 18.93 4.32 -1.63
CA ALA A 142 19.02 2.87 -1.54
C ALA A 142 19.06 2.34 -0.10
N GLN A 143 19.62 3.11 0.84
CA GLN A 143 19.66 2.76 2.27
C GLN A 143 18.27 2.69 2.93
N PHE A 144 17.25 3.30 2.33
CA PHE A 144 15.86 3.25 2.78
C PHE A 144 15.01 2.28 1.95
N LEU A 145 15.62 1.47 1.09
CA LEU A 145 14.93 0.46 0.30
C LEU A 145 15.24 -0.95 0.82
N SER A 146 14.19 -1.70 1.12
CA SER A 146 14.20 -3.01 1.76
C SER A 146 14.63 -4.11 0.79
N THR A 147 14.12 -4.08 -0.44
CA THR A 147 14.29 -5.14 -1.44
C THR A 147 15.46 -4.84 -2.38
N ALA A 148 16.13 -5.91 -2.84
CA ALA A 148 17.13 -5.78 -3.91
C ALA A 148 16.49 -5.27 -5.22
N ALA A 149 15.25 -5.69 -5.50
CA ALA A 149 14.50 -5.27 -6.67
C ALA A 149 14.31 -3.76 -6.72
N ALA A 150 13.97 -3.10 -5.61
CA ALA A 150 13.82 -1.65 -5.56
C ALA A 150 15.16 -0.92 -5.62
N ARG A 151 16.18 -1.41 -4.92
CA ARG A 151 17.53 -0.82 -4.95
C ARG A 151 18.13 -0.77 -6.36
N ASN A 152 17.80 -1.74 -7.21
CA ASN A 152 18.30 -1.79 -8.59
C ASN A 152 17.61 -0.79 -9.55
N LEU A 153 16.63 -0.01 -9.08
CA LEU A 153 15.91 0.97 -9.91
C LEU A 153 16.47 2.39 -9.78
N ILE A 154 17.39 2.64 -8.85
CA ILE A 154 17.88 3.99 -8.51
C ILE A 154 19.40 4.11 -8.48
#